data_AF-W2SMT0-F1
#
_entry.id   AF-W2SMT0-F1
#
_cell.length_a   1.000
_cell.length_b   1.000
_cell.length_c   1.000
_cell.angle_alpha   90.00
_cell.angle_beta   90.00
_cell.angle_gamma   90.00
#
_symmetry.space_group_name_H-M   'P 1'
#
loop_
_entity.id
_entity.type
_entity.pdbx_description
1 polymer ?
#
loop_
_entity_poly.entity_id
_entity_poly.type
_entity_poly.pdbx_seq_one_letter_code
_entity_poly.pdbx_strand_id
1 'polypeptide(L)'
;MTTKTIHGNSQFQNPSSLRWTWESTGGWYRNEIDHIIVNKRFCLTSVAVVPKFYMRSDHRLLRGRFSFTRREEQAAKCEIGGEIPELSLTEIR
;
A
#
# COMPACT_ATOMS: atom_id res chain seq x y z
N MET A 1 0.45 -11.16 -25.26
CA MET A 1 -0.23 -10.07 -24.52
C MET A 1 0.80 -9.37 -23.65
N THR A 2 1.04 -8.08 -23.86
CA THR A 2 1.96 -7.29 -23.04
C THR A 2 1.26 -6.89 -21.76
N THR A 3 1.63 -7.49 -20.63
CA THR A 3 1.16 -7.05 -19.31
C THR A 3 1.86 -5.74 -18.98
N LYS A 4 1.11 -4.64 -19.00
CA LYS A 4 1.67 -3.34 -18.63
C LYS A 4 1.85 -3.26 -17.12
N THR A 5 3.09 -3.29 -16.67
CA THR A 5 3.46 -3.02 -15.29
C THR A 5 3.30 -1.53 -15.00
N ILE A 6 2.60 -1.20 -13.92
CA ILE A 6 2.28 0.15 -13.51
C ILE A 6 2.93 0.38 -12.14
N HIS A 7 3.83 1.36 -12.07
CA HIS A 7 4.47 1.77 -10.83
C HIS A 7 3.57 2.75 -10.07
N GLY A 8 2.96 2.27 -8.99
CA GLY A 8 1.95 3.02 -8.22
C GLY A 8 2.50 4.31 -7.61
N ASN A 9 3.68 4.27 -7.00
CA ASN A 9 4.26 5.45 -6.36
C ASN A 9 4.56 6.58 -7.37
N SER A 10 4.86 6.27 -8.63
CA SER A 10 5.00 7.30 -9.68
C SER A 10 3.67 7.84 -10.20
N GLN A 11 2.56 7.13 -10.01
CA GLN A 11 1.24 7.60 -10.46
C GLN A 11 0.61 8.61 -9.51
N PHE A 12 0.89 8.50 -8.21
CA PHE A 12 0.29 9.36 -7.19
C PHE A 12 1.33 10.33 -6.64
N GLN A 13 1.06 11.63 -6.80
CA GLN A 13 1.95 12.67 -6.26
C GLN A 13 1.82 12.75 -4.74
N ASN A 14 2.82 12.28 -4.02
CA ASN A 14 2.97 12.51 -2.59
C ASN A 14 3.88 13.72 -2.31
N PRO A 15 3.59 14.54 -1.28
CA PRO A 15 4.49 15.57 -0.80
C PRO A 15 5.88 14.98 -0.48
N SER A 16 6.95 15.72 -0.74
CA SER A 16 8.33 15.24 -0.57
C SER A 16 8.61 14.72 0.86
N SER A 17 8.07 15.40 1.87
CA SER A 17 8.17 15.02 3.29
C SER A 17 7.51 13.66 3.61
N LEU A 18 6.53 13.25 2.80
CA LEU A 18 5.76 12.01 2.94
C LEU A 18 6.11 10.97 1.87
N ARG A 19 7.19 11.18 1.10
CA ARG A 19 7.54 10.26 -0.01
C ARG A 19 8.45 9.11 0.40
N TRP A 20 9.46 9.38 1.22
CA TRP A 20 10.43 8.36 1.65
C TRP A 20 9.77 7.22 2.43
N THR A 21 10.29 6.01 2.38
CA THR A 21 9.72 4.87 3.12
C THR A 21 10.73 4.31 4.12
N TRP A 22 11.98 4.75 4.05
CA TRP A 22 13.06 4.30 4.92
C TRP A 22 13.93 5.48 5.38
N GLU A 23 14.42 5.40 6.61
CA GLU A 23 15.35 6.35 7.22
C GLU A 23 16.58 5.63 7.77
N SER A 24 17.77 6.13 7.48
CA SER A 24 19.02 5.53 7.99
C SER A 24 19.16 5.68 9.50
N THR A 25 19.96 4.81 10.12
CA THR A 25 20.41 4.99 11.51
C THR A 25 20.99 6.40 11.70
N GLY A 26 20.40 7.18 12.61
CA GLY A 26 20.79 8.58 12.87
C GLY A 26 20.05 9.65 12.04
N GLY A 27 19.15 9.27 11.13
CA GLY A 27 18.24 10.21 10.45
C GLY A 27 18.84 11.04 9.31
N TRP A 28 20.09 10.75 8.92
CA TRP A 28 20.81 11.53 7.89
C TRP A 28 20.30 11.29 6.46
N TYR A 29 19.85 10.07 6.17
CA TYR A 29 19.37 9.69 4.84
C TYR A 29 17.93 9.22 4.90
N ARG A 30 17.15 9.61 3.89
CA ARG A 30 15.76 9.23 3.71
C ARG A 30 15.53 8.86 2.26
N ASN A 31 15.14 7.62 2.00
CA ASN A 31 14.96 7.09 0.65
C ASN A 31 13.56 6.49 0.48
N GLU A 32 13.05 6.52 -0.74
CA GLU A 32 11.88 5.74 -1.16
C GLU A 32 12.40 4.41 -1.69
N ILE A 33 12.21 3.33 -0.93
CA ILE A 33 12.67 1.98 -1.30
C ILE A 33 11.55 0.94 -1.31
N ASP A 34 10.38 1.28 -0.77
CA ASP A 34 9.19 0.44 -0.78
C ASP A 34 8.23 0.93 -1.86
N HIS A 35 7.78 0.02 -2.73
CA HIS A 35 7.01 0.36 -3.91
C HIS A 35 5.81 -0.57 -4.10
N ILE A 36 4.69 -0.01 -4.55
CA ILE A 36 3.51 -0.78 -4.98
C ILE A 36 3.50 -0.84 -6.50
N ILE A 37 3.43 -2.06 -7.04
CA ILE A 37 3.41 -2.31 -8.48
C ILE A 37 2.13 -3.09 -8.81
N VAL A 38 1.42 -2.66 -9.85
CA VAL A 38 0.19 -3.33 -10.31
C VAL A 38 0.26 -3.63 -11.80
N ASN A 39 -0.41 -4.69 -12.25
CA ASN A 39 -0.50 -5.07 -13.66
C ASN A 39 -1.84 -4.65 -14.30
N LYS A 40 -2.77 -4.13 -13.49
CA LYS A 40 -4.12 -3.76 -13.93
C LYS A 40 -4.33 -2.26 -13.83
N ARG A 41 -4.75 -1.66 -14.94
CA ARG A 41 -5.08 -0.24 -14.98
C ARG A 41 -6.30 0.06 -14.11
N PHE A 42 -6.29 1.21 -13.44
CA PHE A 42 -7.37 1.72 -12.58
C PHE A 42 -7.69 0.91 -11.32
N CYS A 43 -6.97 -0.20 -11.04
CA CYS A 43 -7.18 -0.95 -9.78
C CYS A 43 -6.61 -0.21 -8.57
N LEU A 44 -5.51 0.54 -8.74
CA LEU A 44 -4.90 1.34 -7.69
C LEU A 44 -5.47 2.75 -7.73
N THR A 45 -6.03 3.20 -6.63
CA THR A 45 -6.76 4.49 -6.51
C THR A 45 -6.05 5.51 -5.64
N SER A 46 -5.10 5.07 -4.81
CA SER A 46 -4.24 5.93 -4.00
C SER A 46 -3.01 5.15 -3.55
N VAL A 47 -1.87 5.83 -3.48
CA VAL A 47 -0.67 5.37 -2.77
C VAL A 47 -0.22 6.48 -1.85
N ALA A 48 -0.07 6.20 -0.56
CA ALA A 48 0.39 7.18 0.41
C ALA A 48 1.24 6.50 1.49
N VAL A 49 2.26 7.21 1.97
CA VAL A 49 3.00 6.80 3.17
C VAL A 49 2.24 7.28 4.40
N VAL A 50 2.03 6.40 5.37
CA VAL A 50 1.32 6.72 6.60
C VAL A 50 2.21 7.59 7.49
N PRO A 51 1.80 8.82 7.84
CA PRO A 51 2.59 9.68 8.72
C PRO A 51 2.56 9.16 10.15
N LYS A 52 3.70 9.26 10.87
CA LYS A 52 3.80 9.08 12.32
C LYS A 52 3.18 7.78 12.86
N PHE A 53 3.62 6.63 12.32
CA PHE A 53 3.31 5.33 12.89
C PHE A 53 4.54 4.80 13.65
N TYR A 54 4.51 4.83 14.99
CA TYR A 54 5.65 4.49 15.84
C TYR A 54 5.67 2.99 16.16
N MET A 55 6.14 2.17 15.23
CA MET A 55 6.44 0.73 15.47
C MET A 55 7.90 0.47 15.87
N ARG A 56 8.70 1.53 16.12
CA ARG A 56 10.17 1.44 16.29
C ARG A 56 10.87 0.78 15.08
N SER A 57 10.27 0.83 13.89
CA SER A 57 10.92 0.48 12.62
C SER A 57 11.55 1.73 12.01
N ASP A 58 12.65 1.53 11.31
CA ASP A 58 13.29 2.48 10.39
C ASP A 58 12.51 2.66 9.07
N HIS A 59 11.47 1.84 8.84
CA HIS A 59 10.54 1.99 7.74
C HIS A 59 9.23 2.67 8.13
N ARG A 60 8.66 3.42 7.18
CA ARG A 60 7.30 3.97 7.23
C ARG A 60 6.35 3.04 6.47
N LEU A 61 5.12 2.90 6.98
CA LEU A 61 4.10 2.11 6.29
C LEU A 61 3.69 2.75 4.96
N LEU A 62 3.74 1.95 3.90
CA LEU A 62 3.20 2.29 2.59
C LEU A 62 1.79 1.72 2.43
N ARG A 63 0.80 2.59 2.17
CA ARG A 63 -0.61 2.21 2.00
C ARG A 63 -1.03 2.40 0.56
N GLY A 64 -1.48 1.31 -0.08
CA GLY A 64 -2.22 1.34 -1.33
C GLY A 64 -3.73 1.19 -1.09
N ARG A 65 -4.55 1.98 -1.79
CA ARG A 65 -6.00 1.75 -1.86
C ARG A 65 -6.34 1.10 -3.19
N PHE A 66 -6.91 -0.10 -3.14
CA PHE A 66 -7.31 -0.85 -4.32
C PHE A 66 -8.82 -0.81 -4.51
N SER A 67 -9.27 -0.80 -5.77
CA SER A 67 -10.65 -0.89 -6.19
C SER A 67 -10.77 -2.05 -7.18
N PHE A 68 -11.49 -3.08 -6.76
CA PHE A 68 -11.79 -4.26 -7.56
C PHE A 68 -13.29 -4.34 -7.85
N THR A 69 -13.65 -4.98 -8.95
CA THR A 69 -15.07 -5.34 -9.16
C THR A 69 -15.46 -6.50 -8.22
N ARG A 70 -16.75 -6.65 -7.91
CA ARG A 70 -17.24 -7.74 -7.04
C ARG A 70 -16.78 -9.13 -7.52
N ARG A 71 -16.71 -9.35 -8.84
CA ARG A 71 -16.22 -10.60 -9.43
C ARG A 71 -14.72 -10.82 -9.19
N GLU A 72 -13.93 -9.76 -9.27
CA GLU A 72 -12.48 -9.81 -9.02
C GLU A 72 -12.17 -10.01 -7.54
N GLU A 73 -12.94 -9.39 -6.66
CA GLU A 73 -12.82 -9.61 -5.22
C GLU A 73 -13.12 -11.08 -4.85
N GLN A 74 -14.16 -11.67 -5.45
CA GLN A 74 -14.48 -13.09 -5.27
C GLN A 74 -13.37 -14.00 -5.80
N ALA A 75 -12.76 -13.66 -6.94
CA ALA A 75 -11.61 -14.41 -7.46
C ALA A 75 -10.37 -14.29 -6.55
N ALA A 76 -10.05 -13.08 -6.07
CA ALA A 76 -8.92 -12.85 -5.17
C ALA A 76 -9.11 -13.53 -3.79
N LYS A 77 -10.35 -13.54 -3.26
CA LYS A 77 -10.70 -14.26 -2.02
C LYS A 77 -10.54 -15.78 -2.15
N CYS A 78 -10.77 -16.35 -3.34
CA CYS A 78 -10.52 -17.77 -3.57
C CYS A 78 -9.02 -18.10 -3.66
N GLU A 79 -8.19 -17.15 -4.07
CA GLU A 79 -6.73 -17.37 -4.22
C GLU A 79 -5.95 -17.15 -2.92
N ILE A 80 -6.41 -16.24 -2.05
CA ILE A 80 -5.88 -16.03 -0.70
C ILE A 80 -6.78 -16.83 0.25
N GLY A 81 -6.47 -18.11 0.48
CA GLY A 81 -7.31 -19.06 1.23
C GLY A 81 -7.59 -18.70 2.70
N GLY A 82 -8.38 -17.65 2.93
CA GLY A 82 -8.83 -17.21 4.24
C GLY A 82 -9.89 -16.13 4.09
N GLU A 83 -11.11 -16.44 4.51
CA GLU A 83 -12.12 -15.43 4.80
C GLU A 83 -11.49 -14.39 5.74
N ILE A 84 -11.39 -13.13 5.29
CA ILE A 84 -11.15 -12.02 6.22
C ILE A 84 -12.46 -11.89 7.01
N PRO A 85 -12.50 -12.20 8.32
CA PRO A 85 -13.70 -11.98 9.09
C PRO A 85 -13.95 -10.48 9.11
N GLU A 86 -15.18 -10.10 8.80
CA GLU A 86 -15.66 -8.74 9.02
C GLU A 86 -15.51 -8.44 10.52
N LEU A 87 -14.43 -7.73 10.91
CA LEU A 87 -14.28 -7.25 12.27
C LEU A 87 -15.36 -6.20 12.49
N SER A 88 -16.49 -6.65 13.05
CA SER A 88 -17.54 -5.78 13.55
C SER A 88 -16.94 -4.80 14.56
N LEU A 89 -17.27 -3.52 14.44
CA LEU A 89 -16.78 -2.40 15.27
C LEU A 89 -17.16 -2.48 16.76
N THR A 90 -17.62 -3.63 17.25
CA THR A 90 -18.14 -3.83 18.60
C THR A 90 -17.15 -4.45 19.60
N GLU A 91 -15.95 -4.86 19.18
CA GLU A 91 -14.99 -5.57 20.06
C GLU A 91 -13.74 -4.79 20.49
N ILE A 92 -13.68 -3.47 20.29
CA ILE A 92 -12.67 -2.64 20.97
C ILE A 92 -13.32 -2.00 22.19
N ARG A 93 -13.18 -2.67 23.35
CA ARG A 93 -13.31 -2.07 24.69
C ARG A 93 -11.96 -1.97 25.35
#